data_AF-A0A1Q4D7T2-F1
#
_entry.id   AF-A0A1Q4D7T2-F1
#
_cell.length_a   1.000
_cell.length_b   1.000
_cell.length_c   1.000
_cell.angle_alpha   90.00
_cell.angle_beta   90.00
_cell.angle_gamma   90.00
#
_symmetry.space_group_name_H-M   'P 1'
#
loop_
_entity.id
_entity.type
_entity.pdbx_description
1 polymer ?
#
loop_
_entity_poly.entity_id
_entity_poly.type
_entity_poly.pdbx_seq_one_letter_code
_entity_poly.pdbx_strand_id
1 'polypeptide(L)'
;MPGGWEWLIIIGVLLLLFGAKRLPDMARSVGQSARVFKGEMKGLKEDGKDGKDETPATVEAPAPLPQARPPVAEQQKVTQPGSTNAGQ
;
A
#
# COMPACT_ATOMS: atom_id res chain seq x y z
N MET A 1 22.99 -33.78 -4.60
CA MET A 1 22.72 -32.33 -4.72
C MET A 1 21.23 -32.20 -4.94
N PRO A 2 20.46 -31.64 -4.00
CA PRO A 2 19.02 -31.45 -4.21
C PRO A 2 18.81 -30.65 -5.50
N GLY A 3 18.00 -31.19 -6.40
CA GLY A 3 17.72 -30.58 -7.68
C GLY A 3 16.74 -29.45 -7.45
N GLY A 4 16.94 -28.31 -8.11
CA GLY A 4 16.05 -27.14 -7.95
C GLY A 4 14.55 -27.46 -8.02
N TRP A 5 14.19 -28.57 -8.70
CA TRP A 5 12.87 -29.23 -8.74
C TRP A 5 12.18 -29.47 -7.39
N GLU A 6 12.87 -29.72 -6.27
CA GLU A 6 12.17 -29.94 -5.00
C GLU A 6 11.50 -28.65 -4.48
N TRP A 7 12.10 -27.49 -4.73
CA TRP A 7 11.61 -26.20 -4.23
C TRP A 7 10.25 -25.80 -4.80
N LEU A 8 10.02 -26.06 -6.09
CA LEU A 8 8.76 -25.75 -6.74
C LEU A 8 7.62 -26.66 -6.31
N ILE A 9 7.90 -27.90 -5.89
CA ILE A 9 6.90 -28.76 -5.25
C ILE A 9 6.50 -28.18 -3.89
N ILE A 10 7.47 -27.78 -3.07
CA ILE A 10 7.20 -27.22 -1.74
C ILE A 10 6.37 -25.94 -1.86
N ILE A 11 6.75 -25.03 -2.77
CA ILE A 11 5.98 -23.81 -3.05
C ILE A 11 4.58 -24.17 -3.57
N GLY A 12 4.48 -25.14 -4.48
CA GLY A 12 3.19 -25.62 -5.01
C GLY A 12 2.25 -26.12 -3.90
N VAL A 13 2.77 -26.91 -2.95
CA VAL A 13 2.02 -27.39 -1.79
C VAL A 13 1.60 -26.21 -0.90
N LEU A 14 2.50 -25.29 -0.56
CA LEU A 14 2.13 -24.08 0.21
C LEU A 14 1.06 -23.24 -0.49
N LEU A 15 1.13 -23.07 -1.80
CA LEU A 15 0.11 -22.34 -2.56
C LEU A 15 -1.23 -23.07 -2.57
N LEU A 16 -1.24 -24.41 -2.49
CA LEU A 16 -2.48 -25.20 -2.40
C LEU A 16 -3.12 -25.09 -1.01
N LEU A 17 -2.32 -25.08 0.07
CA LEU A 17 -2.82 -24.96 1.45
C LEU A 17 -3.23 -23.53 1.80
N PHE A 18 -2.39 -22.55 1.48
CA PHE A 18 -2.60 -21.15 1.86
C PHE A 18 -3.33 -20.35 0.78
N GLY A 19 -3.22 -20.75 -0.49
CA GLY A 19 -3.79 -20.05 -1.64
C GLY A 19 -2.80 -19.07 -2.30
N ALA A 20 -2.92 -18.91 -3.62
CA ALA A 20 -2.03 -18.08 -4.44
C ALA A 20 -1.98 -16.59 -4.04
N LYS A 21 -3.03 -16.09 -3.40
CA LYS A 21 -3.12 -14.69 -2.97
C LYS A 21 -2.63 -14.46 -1.54
N ARG A 22 -2.59 -15.49 -0.68
CA ARG A 22 -2.20 -15.35 0.74
C ARG A 22 -0.69 -15.41 0.94
N LEU A 23 0.02 -16.26 0.21
CA LEU A 23 1.48 -16.35 0.27
C LEU A 23 2.17 -15.01 -0.05
N PRO A 24 1.85 -14.30 -1.15
CA PRO A 24 2.49 -13.02 -1.46
C PRO A 24 2.07 -11.89 -0.50
N ASP A 25 0.84 -11.94 0.02
CA ASP A 25 0.32 -10.93 0.96
C ASP A 25 1.00 -11.04 2.34
N MET A 26 1.14 -12.27 2.84
CA MET A 26 1.90 -12.57 4.05
C MET A 26 3.39 -12.24 3.88
N ALA A 27 3.99 -12.59 2.73
CA ALA A 27 5.38 -12.26 2.45
C ALA A 27 5.63 -10.75 2.36
N ARG A 28 4.71 -9.96 1.80
CA ARG A 28 4.83 -8.50 1.73
C ARG A 28 4.77 -7.85 3.11
N SER A 29 3.81 -8.23 3.95
CA SER A 29 3.69 -7.67 5.31
C SER A 29 4.90 -8.03 6.17
N VAL A 30 5.33 -9.29 6.16
CA VAL A 30 6.54 -9.75 6.87
C VAL A 30 7.80 -9.08 6.31
N GLY A 31 7.89 -8.92 4.98
CA GLY A 31 9.01 -8.26 4.31
C GLY A 31 9.13 -6.78 4.66
N GLN A 32 8.00 -6.08 4.82
CA GLN A 32 7.98 -4.69 5.24
C GLN A 32 8.50 -4.51 6.67
N SER A 33 8.04 -5.35 7.61
CA SER A 33 8.57 -5.35 8.98
C SER A 33 10.06 -5.71 8.98
N ALA A 34 10.46 -6.76 8.27
CA ALA A 34 11.87 -7.18 8.18
C ALA A 34 12.78 -6.10 7.57
N ARG A 35 12.27 -5.26 6.65
CA ARG A 35 13.02 -4.15 6.06
C ARG A 35 13.31 -3.05 7.09
N VAL A 36 12.32 -2.70 7.91
CA VAL A 36 12.49 -1.73 9.00
C VAL A 36 13.50 -2.26 10.01
N PHE A 37 13.31 -3.49 10.49
CA PHE A 37 14.25 -4.13 11.42
C PHE A 37 15.67 -4.26 10.85
N LYS A 38 15.81 -4.58 9.56
CA LYS A 38 17.13 -4.63 8.91
C LYS A 38 17.76 -3.24 8.77
N GLY A 39 16.97 -2.19 8.51
CA GLY A 39 17.46 -0.81 8.46
C GLY A 39 18.01 -0.34 9.80
N GLU A 40 17.24 -0.56 10.88
CA GLU A 40 17.68 -0.25 12.25
C GLU A 40 18.92 -1.08 12.64
N MET A 41 18.90 -2.39 12.39
CA MET A 41 20.04 -3.27 12.68
C MET A 41 21.28 -2.95 11.84
N LYS A 42 21.11 -2.42 10.62
CA LYS A 42 22.21 -1.96 9.76
C LYS A 42 22.86 -0.72 10.37
N GLY A 43 22.08 0.23 10.89
CA GLY A 43 22.59 1.40 11.63
C GLY A 43 23.47 1.01 12.83
N LEU A 44 23.05 0.02 13.63
CA LEU A 44 23.89 -0.49 14.74
C LEU A 44 25.18 -1.20 14.26
N LYS A 45 25.19 -1.73 13.04
CA LYS A 45 26.38 -2.38 12.44
C LYS A 45 27.30 -1.39 11.74
N GLU A 46 26.75 -0.31 11.19
CA GLU A 46 27.49 0.77 10.52
C GLU A 46 28.11 1.78 11.48
N ASP A 47 27.60 1.92 12.71
CA ASP A 47 28.30 2.67 13.79
C ASP A 47 29.69 2.10 14.15
N GLY A 48 30.08 0.96 13.57
CA GLY A 48 31.43 0.42 13.64
C GLY A 48 32.28 0.53 12.35
N LYS A 49 31.72 0.89 11.19
CA LYS A 49 32.44 1.02 9.90
C LYS A 49 31.71 1.98 8.96
N ASP A 50 32.42 3.04 8.57
CA ASP A 50 32.03 4.19 7.76
C ASP A 50 30.93 3.99 6.70
N GLY A 51 30.10 5.04 6.60
CA GLY A 51 28.86 5.06 5.83
C GLY A 51 28.99 4.95 4.32
N LYS A 52 27.95 4.36 3.72
CA LYS A 52 27.55 4.58 2.34
C LYS A 52 26.10 4.15 2.12
N ASP A 53 25.31 5.15 1.69
CA ASP A 53 24.12 5.09 0.83
C ASP A 53 23.02 4.04 1.11
N GLU A 54 21.78 4.51 1.13
CA GLU A 54 20.76 4.18 0.12
C GLU A 54 19.36 4.46 0.67
N THR A 55 18.79 5.61 0.29
CA THR A 55 17.35 5.88 0.35
C THR A 55 16.64 4.87 -0.55
N PRO A 56 15.82 3.94 -0.04
CA PRO A 56 15.08 3.07 -0.91
C PRO A 56 13.75 3.71 -1.29
N ALA A 57 13.59 3.92 -2.59
CA ALA A 57 12.38 4.36 -3.25
C ALA A 57 11.12 3.66 -2.69
N THR A 58 10.12 4.50 -2.41
CA THR A 58 8.70 4.17 -2.27
C THR A 58 8.31 3.09 -3.27
N VAL A 59 7.94 1.90 -2.78
CA VAL A 59 7.16 0.96 -3.57
C VAL A 59 5.75 1.54 -3.65
N GLU A 60 5.52 2.31 -4.70
CA GLU A 60 4.20 2.75 -5.14
C GLU A 60 3.39 1.50 -5.51
N ALA A 61 2.47 1.11 -4.64
CA ALA A 61 1.37 0.25 -5.04
C ALA A 61 0.35 1.15 -5.77
N PRO A 62 -0.06 0.84 -7.02
CA PRO A 62 -1.01 1.67 -7.75
C PRO A 62 -2.31 1.71 -6.97
N ALA A 63 -2.72 2.90 -6.55
CA ALA A 63 -4.03 3.14 -5.96
C ALA A 63 -5.11 2.94 -7.06
N PRO A 64 -6.04 1.98 -6.92
CA PRO A 64 -7.30 2.09 -7.63
C PRO A 64 -8.09 3.18 -6.91
N LEU A 65 -8.11 4.39 -7.48
CA LEU A 65 -9.05 5.42 -7.08
C LEU A 65 -10.48 4.86 -7.22
N PRO A 66 -11.32 4.89 -6.18
CA PRO A 66 -12.77 4.77 -6.36
C PRO A 66 -13.26 6.04 -7.08
N GLN A 67 -13.24 6.03 -8.42
CA GLN A 67 -14.08 6.94 -9.21
C GLN A 67 -15.52 6.42 -9.14
N ALA A 68 -16.22 6.79 -8.07
CA ALA A 68 -17.68 6.74 -8.00
C ALA A 68 -18.15 7.72 -6.91
N ARG A 69 -17.95 9.03 -7.14
CA ARG A 69 -18.81 10.03 -6.51
C ARG A 69 -20.04 10.15 -7.42
N PRO A 70 -21.26 9.77 -7.00
CA PRO A 70 -22.44 10.15 -7.76
C PRO A 70 -22.48 11.68 -7.87
N PRO A 71 -22.83 12.24 -9.04
CA PRO A 71 -22.97 13.68 -9.19
C PRO A 71 -24.03 14.14 -8.20
N VAL A 72 -23.66 15.13 -7.39
CA VAL A 72 -24.60 15.91 -6.58
C VAL A 72 -25.52 16.62 -7.57
N ALA A 73 -26.59 15.93 -7.96
CA ALA A 73 -27.79 16.57 -8.46
C ALA A 73 -28.33 17.42 -7.30
N GLU A 74 -28.79 18.62 -7.66
CA GLU A 74 -29.50 19.57 -6.80
C GLU A 74 -28.62 20.28 -5.75
N GLN A 75 -28.18 21.50 -6.09
CA GLN A 75 -28.71 22.71 -5.45
C GLN A 75 -27.96 23.95 -5.98
N GLN A 76 -28.10 24.25 -7.28
CA GLN A 76 -27.68 25.55 -7.80
C GLN A 76 -28.55 25.97 -8.98
N LYS A 77 -29.87 26.01 -8.80
CA LYS A 77 -30.76 26.70 -9.74
C LYS A 77 -32.17 26.94 -9.19
N VAL A 78 -32.37 27.92 -8.29
CA VAL A 78 -33.65 28.66 -8.19
C VAL A 78 -33.30 30.09 -7.69
N THR A 79 -33.02 31.08 -8.55
CA THR A 79 -33.93 32.20 -8.94
C THR A 79 -34.87 32.62 -7.80
N GLN A 80 -34.92 33.85 -7.29
CA GLN A 80 -34.99 35.15 -7.97
C GLN A 80 -34.95 36.30 -6.92
N PRO A 81 -34.73 37.54 -7.37
CA PRO A 81 -34.72 38.76 -6.57
C PRO A 81 -36.15 39.31 -6.36
N GLY A 82 -36.35 40.04 -5.26
CA GLY A 82 -37.47 40.98 -5.12
C GLY A 82 -38.62 40.54 -4.21
N SER A 83 -38.63 41.05 -2.98
CA SER A 83 -39.85 41.59 -2.36
C SER A 83 -39.51 42.44 -1.13
N THR A 84 -39.66 43.75 -1.34
CA THR A 84 -40.26 44.73 -0.44
C THR A 84 -39.97 44.63 1.06
N ASN A 85 -39.18 45.58 1.56
CA ASN A 85 -39.20 45.99 2.96
C ASN A 85 -40.53 46.72 3.20
N ALA A 86 -41.45 46.06 3.90
CA ALA A 86 -42.66 46.66 4.42
C ALA A 86 -42.84 46.16 5.85
N GLY A 87 -42.64 47.07 6.81
CA GLY A 87 -43.03 46.92 8.21
C GLY A 87 -41.93 46.36 9.11
N GLN A 88 -41.05 47.23 9.60
CA GLN A 88 -40.86 47.58 11.02
C GLN A 88 -40.00 48.85 11.10
#